data_AF-A0A7D9JQH9-F1
#
_entry.id   AF-A0A7D9JQH9-F1
#
_cell.length_a   1.000
_cell.length_b   1.000
_cell.length_c   1.000
_cell.angle_alpha   90.00
_cell.angle_beta   90.00
_cell.angle_gamma   90.00
#
_symmetry.space_group_name_H-M   'P 1'
#
loop_
_entity.id
_entity.type
_entity.pdbx_description
1 polymer ?
#
loop_
_entity_poly.entity_id
_entity_poly.type
_entity_poly.pdbx_seq_one_letter_code
_entity_poly.pdbx_strand_id
1 'polypeptide(L)'
;ILDKDKNQKIYLDPLPSNSRKITKGNWLYDEIELLSTTFSCLLEWPDVGKWPITEPAHQFQTDNYNCGIFTCVFARRMMNREKLRGNIDPLKERLNIANVLFSLSRRSGSIEESS
;
A
#
# COMPACT_ATOMS: atom_id res chain seq x y z
N ILE A 1 3.21 2.38 4.75
CA ILE A 1 2.17 3.44 4.78
C ILE A 1 2.24 4.12 6.15
N LEU A 2 2.14 5.45 6.21
CA LEU A 2 2.12 6.19 7.47
C LEU A 2 0.66 6.52 7.82
N ASP A 3 0.20 6.05 8.99
CA ASP A 3 -1.16 6.29 9.48
C ASP A 3 -1.09 7.25 10.66
N LYS A 4 -1.37 8.53 10.37
CA LYS A 4 -1.28 9.63 11.34
C LYS A 4 -2.33 9.52 12.44
N ASP A 5 -3.54 9.11 12.09
CA ASP A 5 -4.66 9.03 13.04
C ASP A 5 -4.35 8.05 14.18
N LYS A 6 -3.57 7.00 13.87
CA LYS A 6 -3.17 5.95 14.83
C LYS A 6 -1.71 6.01 15.26
N ASN A 7 -0.94 7.01 14.79
CA ASN A 7 0.48 7.14 15.03
C ASN A 7 1.26 5.84 14.78
N GLN A 8 1.08 5.21 13.62
CA GLN A 8 1.70 3.92 13.28
C GLN A 8 2.27 3.89 11.87
N LYS A 9 3.30 3.06 11.67
CA LYS A 9 3.83 2.68 10.36
C LYS A 9 3.21 1.34 9.99
N ILE A 10 2.47 1.28 8.88
CA ILE A 10 1.82 0.07 8.41
C ILE A 10 2.68 -0.56 7.32
N TYR A 11 3.08 -1.80 7.54
CA TYR A 11 3.69 -2.68 6.54
C TYR A 11 2.68 -3.74 6.08
N LEU A 12 2.67 -4.02 4.79
CA LEU A 12 1.82 -5.04 4.18
C LEU A 12 2.64 -5.79 3.13
N ASP A 13 2.75 -7.11 3.28
CA ASP A 13 3.36 -7.99 2.29
C ASP A 13 2.33 -9.07 1.90
N PRO A 14 1.78 -9.04 0.68
CA PRO A 14 0.81 -10.05 0.27
C PRO A 14 1.39 -11.46 0.20
N LEU A 15 2.72 -11.64 0.25
CA LEU A 15 3.32 -12.96 0.34
C LEU A 15 3.20 -13.52 1.77
N PRO A 16 3.02 -14.84 1.94
CA PRO A 16 2.87 -15.46 3.25
C PRO A 16 4.01 -15.07 4.23
N SER A 17 3.59 -14.75 5.47
CA SER A 17 4.42 -14.18 6.55
C SER A 17 5.58 -15.07 7.02
N ASN A 18 5.71 -16.28 6.51
CA ASN A 18 6.84 -17.17 6.80
C ASN A 18 8.17 -16.58 6.29
N SER A 19 8.10 -15.54 5.48
CA SER A 19 9.25 -15.00 4.74
C SER A 19 9.99 -13.89 5.51
N ARG A 20 9.33 -13.06 6.33
CA ARG A 20 9.92 -11.83 6.89
C ARG A 20 9.29 -11.44 8.22
N LYS A 21 10.03 -11.56 9.33
CA LYS A 21 9.68 -10.88 10.58
C LYS A 21 10.19 -9.44 10.53
N ILE A 22 9.40 -8.46 10.95
CA ILE A 22 9.85 -7.08 11.11
C ILE A 22 10.41 -6.93 12.52
N THR A 23 11.73 -6.96 12.63
CA THR A 23 12.43 -6.85 13.91
C THR A 23 13.53 -5.82 13.79
N LYS A 24 13.71 -5.00 14.83
CA LYS A 24 14.76 -3.99 14.88
C LYS A 24 16.14 -4.62 14.59
N GLY A 25 16.92 -3.97 13.74
CA GLY A 25 18.24 -4.44 13.31
C GLY A 25 18.22 -5.42 12.14
N ASN A 26 17.07 -5.62 11.48
CA ASN A 26 17.03 -6.24 10.17
C ASN A 26 16.88 -5.19 9.06
N TRP A 27 17.34 -5.52 7.85
CA TRP A 27 17.39 -4.59 6.74
C TRP A 27 16.02 -3.99 6.39
N LEU A 28 14.94 -4.77 6.52
CA LEU A 28 13.59 -4.32 6.20
C LEU A 28 13.08 -3.30 7.21
N TYR A 29 13.35 -3.53 8.50
CA TYR A 29 13.04 -2.60 9.57
C TYR A 29 13.78 -1.28 9.33
N ASP A 30 15.08 -1.36 9.06
CA ASP A 30 15.92 -0.18 8.85
C ASP A 30 15.48 0.61 7.61
N GLU A 31 15.07 -0.07 6.54
CA GLU A 31 14.51 0.56 5.34
C GLU A 31 13.18 1.26 5.62
N ILE A 32 12.28 0.63 6.38
CA ILE A 32 11.01 1.25 6.79
C ILE A 32 11.28 2.49 7.66
N GLU A 33 12.24 2.42 8.59
CA GLU A 33 12.65 3.57 9.41
C GLU A 33 13.22 4.71 8.59
N LEU A 34 14.11 4.40 7.63
CA LEU A 34 14.71 5.38 6.74
C LEU A 34 13.64 6.12 5.94
N LEU A 35 12.78 5.37 5.24
CA LEU A 35 11.67 5.94 4.46
C LEU A 35 10.74 6.77 5.35
N SER A 36 10.38 6.26 6.52
CA SER A 36 9.50 6.96 7.46
C SER A 36 10.11 8.27 7.94
N THR A 37 11.42 8.29 8.20
CA THR A 37 12.15 9.50 8.60
C THR A 37 12.21 10.52 7.46
N THR A 38 12.42 10.07 6.21
CA THR A 38 12.36 10.97 5.04
C THR A 38 10.98 11.62 4.93
N PHE A 39 9.90 10.85 5.06
CA PHE A 39 8.54 11.38 5.01
C PHE A 39 8.18 12.24 6.24
N SER A 40 8.75 11.96 7.41
CA SER A 40 8.60 12.80 8.61
C SER A 40 8.95 14.25 8.32
N CYS A 41 10.07 14.48 7.63
CA CYS A 41 10.52 15.82 7.23
C CYS A 41 9.59 16.44 6.19
N LEU A 42 9.20 15.68 5.16
CA LEU A 42 8.36 16.17 4.07
C LEU A 42 6.93 16.52 4.51
N LEU A 43 6.39 15.79 5.49
CA LEU A 43 5.01 15.93 5.97
C LEU A 43 4.90 16.79 7.24
N GLU A 44 6.03 17.27 7.79
CA GLU A 44 6.11 17.99 9.07
C GLU A 44 5.51 17.19 10.24
N TRP A 45 5.74 15.87 10.27
CA TRP A 45 5.28 14.99 11.34
C TRP A 45 6.48 14.50 12.18
N PRO A 46 6.91 15.26 13.21
CA PRO A 46 8.22 15.07 13.85
C PRO A 46 8.36 13.74 14.62
N ASP A 47 7.25 13.12 15.03
CA ASP A 47 7.26 11.92 15.85
C ASP A 47 7.18 10.61 15.05
N VAL A 48 7.15 10.67 13.71
CA VAL A 48 7.02 9.47 12.86
C VAL A 48 8.09 8.43 13.17
N GLY A 49 9.32 8.83 13.49
CA GLY A 49 10.39 7.90 13.88
C GLY A 49 10.05 7.03 15.10
N LYS A 50 9.21 7.53 16.02
CA LYS A 50 8.79 6.80 17.24
C LYS A 50 7.60 5.88 17.02
N TRP A 51 6.92 5.98 15.88
CA TRP A 51 5.70 5.21 15.63
C TRP A 51 6.04 3.72 15.45
N PRO A 52 5.26 2.81 16.06
CA PRO A 52 5.47 1.37 15.89
C PRO A 52 5.24 0.96 14.44
N ILE A 53 6.07 0.01 13.97
CA ILE A 53 5.80 -0.71 12.73
C ILE A 53 4.83 -1.85 13.04
N THR A 54 3.72 -1.89 12.32
CA THR A 54 2.66 -2.88 12.46
C THR A 54 2.40 -3.57 11.14
N GLU A 55 2.13 -4.86 11.21
CA GLU A 55 1.64 -5.65 10.09
C GLU A 55 0.23 -6.11 10.44
N PRO A 56 -0.81 -5.34 10.08
CA PRO A 56 -2.17 -5.72 10.39
C PRO A 56 -2.55 -6.98 9.62
N ALA A 57 -3.44 -7.77 10.19
CA ALA A 57 -3.85 -9.00 9.55
C ALA A 57 -4.53 -8.73 8.20
N HIS A 58 -4.07 -9.40 7.15
CA HIS A 58 -4.51 -9.20 5.78
C HIS A 58 -4.57 -10.54 5.02
N GLN A 59 -5.08 -10.51 3.79
CA GLN A 59 -5.19 -11.68 2.93
C GLN A 59 -3.85 -11.96 2.24
N PHE A 60 -3.30 -13.17 2.38
CA PHE A 60 -2.14 -13.57 1.59
C PHE A 60 -2.53 -13.99 0.17
N GLN A 61 -1.66 -13.72 -0.78
CA GLN A 61 -1.73 -14.31 -2.11
C GLN A 61 -1.28 -15.77 -2.07
N THR A 62 -1.80 -16.57 -3.00
CA THR A 62 -1.50 -18.01 -3.11
C THR A 62 -0.63 -18.33 -4.32
N ASP A 63 -0.35 -17.35 -5.16
CA ASP A 63 0.49 -17.46 -6.35
C ASP A 63 1.75 -16.58 -6.25
N ASN A 64 2.55 -16.50 -7.31
CA ASN A 64 3.82 -15.79 -7.34
C ASN A 64 3.82 -14.55 -8.26
N TYR A 65 2.67 -14.10 -8.76
CA TYR A 65 2.59 -13.05 -9.78
C TYR A 65 1.49 -11.99 -9.56
N ASN A 66 0.61 -12.17 -8.57
CA ASN A 66 -0.45 -11.22 -8.25
C ASN A 66 -0.08 -10.20 -7.17
N CYS A 67 1.15 -10.21 -6.64
CA CYS A 67 1.57 -9.33 -5.54
C CYS A 67 1.22 -7.86 -5.76
N GLY A 68 1.44 -7.33 -6.96
CA GLY A 68 1.08 -5.95 -7.32
C GLY A 68 -0.42 -5.67 -7.23
N ILE A 69 -1.26 -6.63 -7.62
CA ILE A 69 -2.72 -6.50 -7.54
C ILE A 69 -3.18 -6.45 -6.08
N PHE A 70 -2.63 -7.32 -5.23
CA PHE A 70 -2.95 -7.31 -3.80
C PHE A 70 -2.51 -5.99 -3.15
N THR A 71 -1.32 -5.48 -3.48
CA THR A 71 -0.84 -4.16 -3.00
C THR A 71 -1.81 -3.04 -3.39
N CYS A 72 -2.30 -3.00 -4.63
CA CYS A 72 -3.29 -2.02 -5.07
C CYS A 72 -4.62 -2.16 -4.29
N VAL A 73 -5.10 -3.39 -4.08
CA VAL A 73 -6.33 -3.64 -3.33
C VAL A 73 -6.18 -3.20 -1.88
N PHE A 74 -5.04 -3.48 -1.23
CA PHE A 74 -4.78 -3.02 0.13
C PHE A 74 -4.78 -1.51 0.23
N ALA A 75 -4.08 -0.82 -0.68
CA ALA A 75 -4.07 0.64 -0.72
C ALA A 75 -5.50 1.20 -0.84
N ARG A 76 -6.32 0.68 -1.77
CA ARG A 76 -7.73 1.07 -1.92
C ARG A 76 -8.53 0.85 -0.64
N ARG A 77 -8.43 -0.35 -0.04
CA ARG A 77 -9.16 -0.68 1.18
C ARG A 77 -8.75 0.21 2.35
N MET A 78 -7.46 0.55 2.48
CA MET A 78 -7.00 1.48 3.52
C MET A 78 -7.57 2.87 3.34
N MET A 79 -7.55 3.41 2.11
CA MET A 79 -8.14 4.72 1.80
C MET A 79 -9.64 4.76 2.11
N ASN A 80 -10.35 3.67 1.87
CA ASN A 80 -11.78 3.55 2.13
C ASN A 80 -12.13 3.08 3.56
N ARG A 81 -11.13 2.88 4.44
CA ARG A 81 -11.32 2.32 5.79
C ARG A 81 -12.02 0.95 5.82
N GLU A 82 -11.77 0.13 4.80
CA GLU A 82 -12.28 -1.25 4.66
C GLU A 82 -11.35 -2.28 5.33
N LYS A 83 -11.88 -3.48 5.59
CA LYS A 83 -11.10 -4.59 6.18
C LYS A 83 -10.06 -5.12 5.18
N LEU A 84 -8.80 -5.23 5.62
CA LEU A 84 -7.71 -5.80 4.80
C LEU A 84 -7.85 -7.30 4.56
N ARG A 85 -8.57 -8.01 5.44
CA ARG A 85 -8.98 -9.40 5.23
C ARG A 85 -10.22 -9.50 4.35
N GLY A 86 -10.30 -10.58 3.59
CA GLY A 86 -11.44 -10.94 2.75
C GLY A 86 -10.97 -11.46 1.40
N ASN A 87 -11.87 -12.14 0.70
CA ASN A 87 -11.57 -12.69 -0.62
C ASN A 87 -11.11 -11.57 -1.57
N ILE A 88 -10.07 -11.86 -2.34
CA ILE A 88 -9.56 -11.01 -3.42
C ILE A 88 -9.58 -11.89 -4.65
N ASP A 89 -10.33 -11.48 -5.66
CA ASP A 89 -10.29 -12.08 -7.00
C ASP A 89 -9.31 -11.26 -7.85
N PRO A 90 -8.08 -11.76 -8.09
CA PRO A 90 -7.06 -10.97 -8.75
C PRO A 90 -7.41 -10.66 -10.21
N LEU A 91 -8.19 -11.52 -10.88
CA LEU A 91 -8.60 -11.30 -12.27
C LEU A 91 -9.61 -10.16 -12.34
N LYS A 92 -10.62 -10.18 -11.48
CA LYS A 92 -11.59 -9.09 -11.37
C LYS A 92 -10.90 -7.77 -11.03
N GLU A 93 -9.96 -7.78 -10.09
CA GLU A 93 -9.26 -6.56 -9.70
C GLU A 93 -8.30 -6.03 -10.77
N ARG A 94 -7.66 -6.91 -11.56
CA ARG A 94 -6.90 -6.50 -12.77
C ARG A 94 -7.79 -5.74 -13.74
N LEU A 95 -8.98 -6.25 -14.03
CA LEU A 95 -9.94 -5.60 -14.92
C LEU A 95 -10.41 -4.26 -14.35
N ASN A 96 -10.70 -4.19 -13.05
CA ASN A 96 -11.09 -2.94 -12.40
C ASN A 96 -9.99 -1.88 -12.51
N ILE A 97 -8.74 -2.23 -12.21
CA ILE A 97 -7.59 -1.32 -12.30
C ILE A 97 -7.38 -0.86 -13.75
N ALA A 98 -7.42 -1.79 -14.71
CA ALA A 98 -7.31 -1.46 -16.12
C ALA A 98 -8.41 -0.47 -16.57
N ASN A 99 -9.67 -0.70 -16.18
CA ASN A 99 -10.77 0.19 -16.50
C ASN A 99 -10.57 1.60 -15.94
N VAL A 100 -10.08 1.73 -14.71
CA VAL A 100 -9.75 3.05 -14.14
C VAL A 100 -8.66 3.73 -14.97
N LEU A 101 -7.55 3.05 -15.24
CA LEU A 101 -6.43 3.62 -16.00
C LEU A 101 -6.83 4.06 -17.41
N PHE A 102 -7.59 3.23 -18.13
CA PHE A 102 -8.05 3.56 -19.49
C PHE A 102 -9.20 4.58 -19.52
N SER A 103 -9.99 4.69 -18.46
CA SER A 103 -10.99 5.76 -18.36
C SER A 103 -10.34 7.13 -18.12
N LEU A 104 -9.22 7.16 -17.40
CA LEU A 104 -8.45 8.38 -17.16
C LEU A 104 -7.73 8.84 -18.43
N SER A 105 -7.11 7.92 -19.18
CA SER A 105 -6.42 8.28 -20.43
C SER A 105 -7.36 8.90 -21.48
N ARG A 106 -8.62 8.46 -21.54
CA ARG A 106 -9.63 9.04 -22.44
C ARG A 106 -10.06 10.45 -22.03
N ARG A 107 -9.98 10.81 -20.75
CA ARG A 107 -10.32 12.17 -20.27
C ARG A 107 -9.17 13.16 -20.48
N SER A 108 -7.94 12.69 -20.45
CA SER A 108 -6.76 13.54 -20.70
C SER A 108 -6.61 13.93 -22.17
N GLY A 109 -7.13 13.11 -23.11
CA GLY A 109 -7.09 13.41 -24.55
C GLY A 109 -8.20 14.35 -25.06
N SER A 110 -9.24 14.62 -24.27
CA SER A 110 -10.36 15.48 -24.67
C SER A 110 -10.17 16.97 -24.34
N ILE A 111 -9.00 17.39 -23.85
CA ILE A 111 -8.70 18.79 -23.52
C ILE A 111 -7.97 19.50 -24.68
N GLU A 112 -7.43 18.77 -25.66
CA GLU A 112 -6.64 19.36 -26.77
C GLU A 112 -7.42 19.65 -28.06
N GLU A 113 -8.71 19.30 -28.18
CA GLU A 113 -9.51 19.53 -29.40
C GLU A 113 -10.50 20.71 -29.30
N SER A 114 -10.23 21.70 -28.45
CA SER A 114 -11.03 22.93 -28.37
C SER A 114 -10.13 24.16 -28.29
N SER A 115 -9.46 24.48 -29.40
CA SER A 115 -8.77 25.76 -29.64
C SER A 115 -8.88 26.12 -31.12
#